data_AF-A0A6I2VE21-F1
#
_entry.id   AF-A0A6I2VE21-F1
#
_cell.length_a   1.000
_cell.length_b   1.000
_cell.length_c   1.000
_cell.angle_alpha   90.00
_cell.angle_beta   90.00
_cell.angle_gamma   90.00
#
_symmetry.space_group_name_H-M   'P 1'
#
loop_
_entity.id
_entity.type
_entity.pdbx_description
1 polymer ?
#
loop_
_entity_poly.entity_id
_entity_poly.type
_entity_poly.pdbx_seq_one_letter_code
_entity_poly.pdbx_strand_id
1 'polypeptide(L)' 'MNAPEKILLAAPRGYCAGVDRAVHSVERALETYGAPVYVRKEIVHNKHV' A
#
# COMPACT_ATOMS: atom_id res chain seq x y z
N MET A 1 2.10 34.89 19.86
CA MET A 1 2.24 33.92 18.76
C MET A 1 2.39 32.55 19.41
N ASN A 2 1.42 31.65 19.23
CA ASN A 2 1.50 30.31 19.82
C ASN A 2 2.60 29.51 19.10
N ALA A 3 3.42 28.79 19.86
CA ALA A 3 4.37 27.84 19.31
C ALA A 3 3.62 26.74 18.54
N PRO A 4 4.17 26.20 17.44
CA PRO A 4 3.51 25.14 16.70
C PRO A 4 3.29 23.92 17.60
N GLU A 5 2.09 23.34 17.48
CA GLU A 5 1.68 22.17 18.25
C GLU A 5 2.58 20.97 17.91
N LYS A 6 3.05 20.25 18.92
CA LYS A 6 3.97 19.13 18.74
C LYS A 6 3.24 17.93 18.14
N ILE A 7 3.56 17.58 16.89
CA ILE A 7 3.05 16.38 16.23
C ILE A 7 3.87 15.16 16.68
N LEU A 8 3.18 14.11 17.12
CA LEU A 8 3.78 12.81 17.45
C LEU A 8 3.38 11.78 16.40
N LEU A 9 4.35 11.02 15.89
CA LEU A 9 4.12 9.96 14.90
C LEU A 9 4.34 8.59 15.54
N ALA A 10 3.35 7.72 15.44
CA ALA A 10 3.45 6.35 15.92
C ALA A 10 4.48 5.52 15.12
N ALA A 11 5.06 4.52 15.77
CA ALA A 11 5.92 3.52 15.16
C ALA A 11 5.67 2.12 15.78
N PRO A 12 5.61 1.05 14.97
CA PRO A 12 5.60 1.06 13.50
C PRO A 12 4.27 1.58 12.93
N ARG A 13 4.30 2.11 11.71
CA ARG A 13 3.10 2.59 11.00
C ARG A 13 3.22 2.26 9.51
N GLY A 14 2.08 2.06 8.83
CA GLY A 14 2.03 1.78 7.41
C GLY A 14 1.92 0.29 7.09
N TYR A 15 2.64 -0.16 6.07
CA TYR A 15 2.50 -1.49 5.48
C TYR A 15 3.01 -2.59 6.41
N CYS A 16 2.27 -3.69 6.47
CA CYS A 16 2.80 -4.94 6.99
C CYS A 16 3.38 -5.78 5.84
N ALA A 17 4.16 -6.81 6.18
CA ALA A 17 4.75 -7.72 5.20
C ALA A 17 3.71 -8.38 4.27
N GLY A 18 2.48 -8.59 4.75
CA GLY A 18 1.38 -9.14 3.95
C GLY A 18 0.89 -8.18 2.88
N VAL A 19 0.73 -6.90 3.23
CA VAL A 19 0.33 -5.83 2.30
C VAL A 19 1.40 -5.62 1.23
N ASP A 20 2.66 -5.50 1.65
CA ASP A 20 3.80 -5.33 0.74
C ASP A 20 3.88 -6.46 -0.30
N ARG A 21 3.81 -7.71 0.17
CA ARG A 21 3.83 -8.88 -0.72
C ARG A 21 2.62 -8.92 -1.66
N ALA A 22 1.44 -8.52 -1.20
CA ALA A 22 0.22 -8.54 -2.01
C ALA A 22 0.31 -7.55 -3.17
N VAL A 23 0.78 -6.32 -2.92
CA VAL A 23 0.99 -5.28 -3.94
C VAL A 23 2.05 -5.75 -4.95
N HIS A 24 3.23 -6.15 -4.48
CA HIS A 24 4.31 -6.63 -5.35
C HIS A 24 3.91 -7.82 -6.23
N SER A 25 2.98 -8.67 -5.77
CA SER A 25 2.51 -9.80 -6.57
C SER A 25 1.73 -9.36 -7.81
N VAL A 26 0.92 -8.30 -7.69
CA VAL A 26 0.14 -7.76 -8.82
C VAL A 26 1.05 -6.98 -9.77
N GLU A 27 1.97 -6.18 -9.25
CA GLU A 27 2.96 -5.44 -10.06
C GLU A 27 3.81 -6.41 -10.90
N ARG A 28 4.35 -7.46 -10.29
CA ARG A 28 5.12 -8.48 -11.01
C ARG A 28 4.29 -9.23 -12.04
N ALA A 29 3.01 -9.48 -11.77
CA ALA A 29 2.12 -10.11 -12.74
C ALA A 29 1.92 -9.20 -13.97
N LEU A 30 1.74 -7.89 -13.76
CA LEU A 30 1.63 -6.91 -14.83
C LEU A 30 2.93 -6.82 -15.65
N GLU A 31 4.10 -6.82 -15.00
CA GLU A 31 5.40 -6.83 -15.68
C GLU A 31 5.62 -8.09 -16.51
N THR A 32 5.25 -9.26 -15.98
CA THR A 32 5.53 -10.56 -16.60
C THR A 32 4.56 -10.89 -17.72
N TYR A 33 3.28 -10.55 -17.54
CA TYR A 33 2.20 -11.01 -18.43
C TYR A 33 1.53 -9.88 -19.22
N GLY A 34 1.82 -8.61 -18.91
CA GLY A 34 1.14 -7.46 -19.48
C GLY A 34 -0.30 -7.30 -18.95
N ALA A 35 -0.99 -6.26 -19.42
CA ALA A 35 -2.38 -6.01 -19.07
C ALA A 35 -3.36 -6.76 -20.00
N PRO A 36 -4.55 -7.18 -19.51
CA PRO A 36 -5.07 -7.00 -18.14
C PRO A 36 -4.69 -8.12 -17.16
N VAL A 37 -4.39 -7.75 -15.92
CA VAL A 37 -4.32 -8.67 -14.76
C VAL A 37 -5.58 -8.47 -13.91
N TYR A 38 -6.33 -9.54 -13.68
CA TYR A 38 -7.55 -9.50 -12.88
C TYR A 38 -7.27 -9.89 -11.43
N VAL A 39 -7.76 -9.07 -10.49
CA VAL A 39 -7.71 -9.35 -9.06
C VAL A 39 -9.13 -9.57 -8.54
N ARG A 40 -9.34 -10.64 -7.77
CA ARG A 40 -10.64 -10.90 -7.15
C ARG A 40 -10.79 -10.01 -5.91
N LYS A 41 -11.67 -9.01 -5.99
CA LYS A 41 -11.84 -7.92 -5.00
C LYS A 41 -10.63 -6.97 -4.99
N GLU A 42 -10.64 -6.01 -4.09
CA GLU A 42 -9.50 -5.12 -3.84
C GLU A 42 -8.34 -5.93 -3.23
N ILE A 43 -7.12 -5.76 -3.77
CA ILE A 43 -5.93 -6.44 -3.25
C ILE A 43 -5.59 -6.00 -1.82
N VAL A 44 -5.81 -4.71 -1.54
CA VAL A 44 -5.79 -4.10 -0.20
C VAL A 44 -6.88 -3.02 -0.13
N HIS A 45 -7.45 -2.79 1.05
CA HIS A 45 -8.47 -1.75 1.25
C HIS A 45 -7.82 -0.37 1.41
N ASN A 46 -7.24 0.15 0.34
CA ASN A 46 -6.72 1.50 0.27
C ASN A 46 -7.04 2.09 -1.11
N LYS A 47 -7.74 3.22 -1.14
CA LYS A 47 -8.18 3.87 -2.39
C LYS A 47 -7.03 4.37 -3.28
N HIS A 48 -5.83 4.56 -2.71
CA HIS A 48 -4.67 5.07 -3.43
C HIS A 48 -3.73 3.95 -3.90
N VAL A 49 -4.04 2.70 -3.59
CA VAL A 49 -3.23 1.51 -3.90
C VAL A 49 -3.98 0.65 -4.90
#